data_AF-A0A9X9R2R3-F1
#
_entry.id   AF-A0A9X9R2R3-F1
#
_cell.length_a   1.000
_cell.length_b   1.000
_cell.length_c   1.000
_cell.angle_alpha   90.00
_cell.angle_beta   90.00
_cell.angle_gamma   90.00
#
_symmetry.space_group_name_H-M   'P 1'
#
loop_
_entity.id
_entity.type
_entity.pdbx_description
1 polymer ?
#
loop_
_entity_poly.entity_id
_entity_poly.type
_entity_poly.pdbx_seq_one_letter_code
_entity_poly.pdbx_strand_id
1 'polypeptide(L)'
;MTQGKLEKDILSAIAEFSTLLTSYKFDEAWTVAGRLNGLLKSEEVIQLPADQLDSIRTELKGYYATNNEINSLHKGLVAKGHKLLELSKQ
;
A
#
# COMPACT_ATOMS: atom_id res chain seq x y z
N MET A 1 -29.53 0.40 -6.94
CA MET A 1 -28.64 -0.42 -7.79
C MET A 1 -27.81 -1.29 -6.88
N THR A 2 -27.82 -2.60 -7.09
CA THR A 2 -27.08 -3.56 -6.24
C THR A 2 -25.60 -3.48 -6.62
N GLN A 3 -24.72 -3.19 -5.66
CA GLN A 3 -23.27 -3.19 -5.91
C GLN A 3 -22.83 -4.53 -6.50
N GLY A 4 -22.07 -4.47 -7.60
CA GLY A 4 -21.46 -5.63 -8.23
C GLY A 4 -20.39 -6.26 -7.35
N LYS A 5 -19.92 -7.44 -7.77
CA LYS A 5 -18.89 -8.20 -7.04
C LYS A 5 -17.59 -7.40 -6.91
N LEU A 6 -17.18 -6.73 -7.99
CA LEU A 6 -15.95 -5.94 -8.02
C LEU A 6 -15.97 -4.77 -7.04
N GLU A 7 -17.07 -4.03 -6.94
CA GLU A 7 -17.19 -2.90 -6.01
C GLU A 7 -17.11 -3.38 -4.56
N LYS A 8 -17.71 -4.53 -4.25
CA LYS A 8 -17.61 -5.15 -2.93
C LYS A 8 -16.18 -5.56 -2.61
N ASP A 9 -15.48 -6.15 -3.58
CA ASP A 9 -14.09 -6.57 -3.40
C ASP A 9 -13.16 -5.36 -3.21
N ILE A 10 -13.38 -4.27 -3.95
CA ILE A 10 -12.66 -3.00 -3.79
C ILE A 10 -12.90 -2.42 -2.39
N LEU A 11 -14.16 -2.30 -1.96
CA LEU A 11 -14.49 -1.74 -0.65
C LEU A 11 -13.98 -2.61 0.49
N SER A 12 -14.04 -3.95 0.36
CA SER A 12 -13.46 -4.88 1.32
C SER A 12 -11.96 -4.72 1.40
N ALA A 13 -11.27 -4.58 0.27
CA ALA A 13 -9.83 -4.36 0.24
C ALA A 13 -9.43 -3.02 0.88
N ILE A 14 -10.22 -1.95 0.69
CA ILE A 14 -9.99 -0.65 1.34
C ILE A 14 -10.15 -0.77 2.85
N ALA A 15 -11.20 -1.45 3.33
CA ALA A 15 -11.45 -1.64 4.76
C ALA A 15 -10.31 -2.43 5.42
N GLU A 16 -9.91 -3.56 4.83
CA GLU A 16 -8.78 -4.37 5.30
C GLU A 16 -7.48 -3.56 5.30
N PHE A 17 -7.21 -2.84 4.20
CA PHE A 17 -6.02 -2.01 4.08
C PHE A 17 -5.96 -0.93 5.17
N SER A 18 -7.08 -0.24 5.41
CA SER A 18 -7.19 0.75 6.48
C SER A 18 -6.89 0.14 7.84
N THR A 19 -7.45 -1.04 8.17
CA THR A 19 -7.19 -1.71 9.44
C THR A 19 -5.72 -2.09 9.61
N LEU A 20 -5.08 -2.59 8.56
CA LEU A 20 -3.66 -2.96 8.61
C LEU A 20 -2.76 -1.75 8.83
N LEU A 21 -3.03 -0.64 8.13
CA LEU A 21 -2.27 0.61 8.29
C LEU A 21 -2.41 1.19 9.69
N THR A 22 -3.64 1.27 10.23
CA THR A 22 -3.87 1.80 11.59
C THR A 22 -3.37 0.86 12.69
N SER A 23 -3.15 -0.42 12.37
CA SER A 23 -2.55 -1.42 13.26
C SER A 23 -1.03 -1.57 13.08
N TYR A 24 -0.38 -0.71 12.30
CA TYR A 24 1.06 -0.74 12.03
C TYR A 24 1.56 -2.06 11.38
N LYS A 25 0.68 -2.79 10.70
CA LYS A 25 0.98 -4.06 10.01
C LYS A 25 1.40 -3.81 8.57
N PHE A 26 2.52 -3.12 8.36
CA PHE A 26 2.90 -2.58 7.05
C PHE A 26 3.27 -3.64 6.01
N ASP A 27 3.84 -4.79 6.42
CA ASP A 27 4.16 -5.90 5.51
C ASP A 27 2.88 -6.56 4.95
N GLU A 28 1.87 -6.77 5.80
CA GLU A 28 0.55 -7.26 5.38
C GLU A 28 -0.14 -6.22 4.50
N ALA A 29 -0.05 -4.94 4.88
CA ALA A 29 -0.64 -3.82 4.14
C ALA A 29 -0.08 -3.72 2.71
N TRP A 30 1.20 -4.02 2.48
CA TRP A 30 1.81 -4.05 1.14
C TRP A 30 1.09 -5.03 0.20
N THR A 31 0.76 -6.21 0.73
CA THR A 31 0.06 -7.25 -0.04
C THR A 31 -1.35 -6.80 -0.41
N VAL A 32 -2.08 -6.21 0.56
CA VAL A 32 -3.44 -5.71 0.31
C VAL A 32 -3.43 -4.50 -0.63
N ALA A 33 -2.45 -3.60 -0.53
CA ALA A 33 -2.25 -2.50 -1.47
C ALA A 33 -2.05 -3.00 -2.91
N GLY A 34 -1.23 -4.05 -3.10
CA GLY A 34 -1.04 -4.70 -4.39
C GLY A 34 -2.34 -5.29 -4.94
N ARG A 35 -3.13 -5.97 -4.10
CA ARG A 35 -4.45 -6.50 -4.47
C ARG A 35 -5.41 -5.38 -4.87
N LEU A 36 -5.50 -4.32 -4.07
CA LEU A 36 -6.35 -3.16 -4.36
C LEU A 36 -5.95 -2.49 -5.68
N ASN A 37 -4.66 -2.29 -5.94
CA ASN A 37 -4.16 -1.75 -7.19
C ASN A 37 -4.56 -2.61 -8.40
N GLY A 38 -4.53 -3.94 -8.25
CA GLY A 38 -5.00 -4.89 -9.27
C GLY A 38 -6.48 -4.71 -9.57
N LEU A 39 -7.33 -4.65 -8.53
CA LEU A 39 -8.77 -4.45 -8.68
C LEU A 39 -9.09 -3.11 -9.39
N LEU A 40 -8.39 -2.03 -9.03
CA LEU A 40 -8.58 -0.70 -9.62
C LEU A 40 -8.12 -0.58 -11.08
N LYS A 41 -7.35 -1.57 -11.56
CA LYS A 41 -6.86 -1.70 -12.94
C LYS A 41 -7.61 -2.77 -13.74
N SER A 42 -8.67 -3.37 -13.18
CA SER A 42 -9.51 -4.31 -13.92
C SER A 42 -10.07 -3.66 -15.19
N GLU A 43 -10.23 -4.44 -16.25
CA GLU A 43 -10.91 -4.02 -17.48
C GLU A 43 -12.43 -3.95 -17.29
N GLU A 44 -12.95 -4.53 -16.19
CA GLU A 44 -14.35 -4.43 -15.81
C GLU A 44 -14.72 -2.99 -15.42
N VAL A 45 -15.91 -2.55 -15.82
CA VAL A 45 -16.42 -1.21 -15.49
C VAL A 45 -16.73 -1.14 -13.99
N ILE A 46 -15.97 -0.33 -13.27
CA ILE A 46 -16.20 -0.07 -11.85
C ILE A 46 -17.34 0.94 -11.70
N GLN A 47 -18.41 0.55 -10.99
CA GLN A 47 -19.63 1.35 -10.79
C GLN A 47 -19.61 2.21 -9.52
N LEU A 48 -18.42 2.51 -8.98
CA LEU A 48 -18.26 3.48 -7.89
C LEU A 48 -18.28 4.91 -8.46
N PRO A 49 -18.74 5.91 -7.68
CA PRO A 49 -18.63 7.32 -8.05
C PRO A 49 -17.18 7.69 -8.41
N ALA A 50 -17.01 8.49 -9.47
CA ALA A 50 -15.69 8.88 -9.97
C ALA A 50 -14.82 9.55 -8.89
N ASP A 51 -15.39 10.50 -8.14
CA ASP A 51 -14.70 11.20 -7.05
C ASP A 51 -14.22 10.22 -5.95
N GLN A 52 -14.99 9.16 -5.69
CA GLN A 52 -14.61 8.12 -4.74
C GLN A 52 -13.44 7.30 -5.28
N LEU A 53 -13.47 6.90 -6.55
CA LEU A 53 -12.39 6.16 -7.19
C LEU A 53 -11.08 6.96 -7.25
N ASP A 54 -11.17 8.25 -7.57
CA ASP A 54 -10.01 9.13 -7.63
C ASP A 54 -9.41 9.37 -6.24
N SER A 55 -10.25 9.49 -5.21
CA SER A 55 -9.79 9.54 -3.81
C SER A 55 -9.06 8.26 -3.42
N ILE A 56 -9.62 7.08 -3.72
CA ILE A 56 -8.98 5.78 -3.44
C ILE A 56 -7.62 5.67 -4.14
N ARG A 57 -7.55 6.04 -5.42
CA ARG A 57 -6.30 6.01 -6.20
C ARG A 57 -5.26 6.98 -5.65
N THR A 58 -5.69 8.16 -5.20
CA THR A 58 -4.82 9.18 -4.60
C THR A 58 -4.20 8.67 -3.31
N GLU A 59 -5.00 8.12 -2.40
CA GLU A 59 -4.49 7.55 -1.14
C GLU A 59 -3.56 6.35 -1.39
N LEU A 60 -3.90 5.46 -2.32
CA LEU A 60 -3.05 4.32 -2.67
C LEU A 60 -1.71 4.76 -3.26
N LYS A 61 -1.71 5.80 -4.11
CA LYS A 61 -0.48 6.39 -4.65
C LYS A 61 0.35 7.04 -3.54
N GLY A 62 -0.29 7.76 -2.61
CA GLY A 62 0.34 8.34 -1.43
C GLY A 62 1.01 7.28 -0.56
N TYR A 63 0.32 6.18 -0.30
CA TYR A 63 0.89 5.03 0.41
C TYR A 63 2.16 4.50 -0.26
N TYR A 64 2.15 4.27 -1.58
CA TYR A 64 3.33 3.77 -2.27
C TYR A 64 4.52 4.74 -2.21
N ALA A 65 4.27 6.05 -2.27
CA ALA A 65 5.29 7.07 -2.08
C ALA A 65 5.90 6.99 -0.68
N THR A 66 5.07 7.01 0.37
CA THR A 66 5.51 6.89 1.76
C THR A 66 6.28 5.59 2.01
N ASN A 67 5.81 4.45 1.49
CA ASN A 67 6.48 3.16 1.64
C ASN A 67 7.86 3.14 0.98
N ASN A 68 8.01 3.81 -0.17
CA ASN A 68 9.31 3.95 -0.82
C ASN A 68 10.29 4.81 -0.02
N GLU A 69 9.81 5.88 0.62
CA GLU A 69 10.62 6.69 1.53
C GLU A 69 11.10 5.86 2.73
N ILE A 70 10.20 5.09 3.36
CA ILE A 70 10.55 4.18 4.47
C ILE A 70 11.62 3.18 4.03
N ASN A 71 11.46 2.57 2.85
CA ASN A 71 12.46 1.64 2.31
C ASN A 71 13.83 2.29 2.08
N SER A 72 13.85 3.56 1.65
CA SER A 72 15.10 4.33 1.53
C SER A 72 15.77 4.53 2.88
N LEU A 73 14.99 4.88 3.92
CA LEU A 73 15.49 5.02 5.28
C LEU A 73 16.04 3.70 5.84
N HIS A 74 15.34 2.58 5.63
CA HIS A 74 15.82 1.26 6.01
C HIS A 74 17.17 0.91 5.36
N LYS A 75 17.32 1.17 4.05
CA LYS A 75 18.61 0.99 3.36
C LYS A 75 19.71 1.84 3.99
N GLY A 76 19.39 3.08 4.37
CA GLY A 76 20.31 3.96 5.10
C GLY A 76 20.76 3.38 6.45
N LEU A 77 19.84 2.78 7.21
CA LEU A 77 20.18 2.08 8.47
C LEU A 77 21.07 0.86 8.23
N VAL A 78 20.77 0.06 7.22
CA VAL A 78 21.58 -1.11 6.82
C VAL A 78 23.00 -0.68 6.45
N ALA A 79 23.16 0.38 5.66
CA ALA A 79 24.47 0.91 5.29
C ALA A 79 25.29 1.37 6.51
N LYS A 80 24.65 2.00 7.50
CA LYS A 80 25.31 2.35 8.78
C LYS A 80 25.74 1.10 9.54
N GLY A 81 24.90 0.07 9.60
CA GLY A 81 25.24 -1.22 10.20
C GLY A 81 26.48 -1.86 9.58
N HIS A 82 26.56 -1.88 8.25
CA HIS A 82 27.76 -2.34 7.55
C HIS A 82 29.00 -1.53 7.92
N LYS A 83 28.88 -0.18 7.96
CA LYS A 83 30.01 0.67 8.34
C LYS A 83 30.53 0.39 9.76
N LEU A 84 29.63 0.15 10.71
CA LEU A 84 30.00 -0.20 12.09
C LEU A 84 30.72 -1.55 12.17
N LEU A 85 30.25 -2.56 11.44
CA LEU A 85 30.89 -3.87 11.38
C LEU A 85 32.33 -3.77 10.83
N GLU A 86 32.54 -2.99 9.78
CA GLU A 86 33.88 -2.78 9.21
C GLU A 86 34.82 -2.11 10.22
N LEU A 87 34.32 -1.14 11.00
CA LEU A 87 35.12 -0.50 12.06
C LEU A 87 35.47 -1.46 13.20
N SER A 88 34.61 -2.43 13.53
CA SER A 88 34.89 -3.41 14.60
C SER A 88 35.96 -4.46 14.25
N LYS A 89 36.32 -4.56 12.97
CA LYS A 89 37.31 -5.53 12.46
C LYS A 89 38.69 -4.90 12.22
N GLN A 90 38.85 -3.60 12.52
CA GLN A 90 40.11 -2.87 12.48
C GLN A 90 40.82 -2.95 13.83
#